data_AF-A0A7J6UB83-F1
#
_entry.id   AF-A0A7J6UB83-F1
#
_cell.length_a   1.000
_cell.length_b   1.000
_cell.length_c   1.000
_cell.angle_alpha   90.00
_cell.angle_beta   90.00
_cell.angle_gamma   90.00
#
_symmetry.space_group_name_H-M   'P 1'
#
loop_
_entity.id
_entity.type
_entity.pdbx_description
1 polymer ?
#
loop_
_entity_poly.entity_id
_entity_poly.type
_entity_poly.pdbx_seq_one_letter_code
_entity_poly.pdbx_strand_id
1 'polypeptide(L)'
;ILEGDRDVGIHYKYLVDKAKHMMKGKRFQKAYDLFICHDRSKEGTSMALDLLKSIRDHTPNVRTMLCRNALAEKEKDTKKEDSKKEAAPQEDPMTVPSKSAESLNVVVILRPGVFENPQVQKDLKEASEAGSNVVILSD
;
A
#
# COMPACT_ATOMS: atom_id res chain seq x y z
N ILE A 1 43.64 -16.27 -6.99
CA ILE A 1 42.26 -16.40 -6.46
C ILE A 1 42.41 -17.20 -5.18
N LEU A 2 42.07 -16.61 -4.03
CA LEU A 2 42.44 -17.08 -2.69
C LEU A 2 41.90 -18.49 -2.39
N GLU A 3 42.67 -19.51 -2.75
CA GLU A 3 42.62 -20.82 -2.12
C GLU A 3 43.34 -20.69 -0.78
N GLY A 4 42.63 -20.83 0.34
CA GLY A 4 43.35 -20.88 1.61
C GLY A 4 42.51 -20.91 2.86
N ASP A 5 41.34 -20.29 2.91
CA ASP A 5 40.65 -20.20 4.19
C ASP A 5 39.13 -20.32 4.06
N ARG A 6 38.65 -21.54 4.35
CA ARG A 6 37.23 -21.89 4.30
C ARG A 6 36.42 -21.00 5.25
N ASP A 7 37.03 -20.52 6.33
CA ASP A 7 36.41 -19.63 7.31
C ASP A 7 36.20 -18.21 6.77
N VAL A 8 37.12 -17.70 5.96
CA VAL A 8 36.98 -16.38 5.29
C VAL A 8 35.86 -16.41 4.25
N GLY A 9 35.74 -17.51 3.50
CA GLY A 9 34.64 -17.73 2.55
C GLY A 9 33.27 -17.78 3.22
N ILE A 10 33.17 -18.46 4.38
CA ILE A 10 31.94 -18.53 5.18
C ILE A 10 31.61 -17.17 5.78
N HIS A 11 32.61 -16.45 6.30
CA HIS A 11 32.42 -15.12 6.89
C HIS A 11 31.95 -14.10 5.86
N TYR A 12 32.56 -14.10 4.67
CA TYR A 12 32.15 -13.23 3.57
C TYR A 12 30.74 -13.59 3.07
N LYS A 13 30.42 -14.88 2.93
CA LYS A 13 29.07 -15.32 2.58
C LYS A 13 28.03 -14.92 3.63
N TYR A 14 28.34 -15.06 4.93
CA TYR A 14 27.47 -14.62 6.02
C TYR A 14 27.25 -13.10 6.00
N LEU A 15 28.29 -12.30 5.77
CA LEU A 15 28.15 -10.85 5.65
C LEU A 15 27.31 -10.44 4.43
N VAL A 16 27.53 -11.08 3.29
CA VAL A 16 26.73 -10.84 2.06
C VAL A 16 25.29 -11.27 2.27
N ASP A 17 25.05 -12.43 2.86
CA ASP A 17 23.69 -12.94 3.14
C ASP A 17 23.00 -12.10 4.20
N LYS A 18 23.70 -11.67 5.25
CA LYS A 18 23.17 -10.76 6.28
C LYS A 18 22.89 -9.38 5.69
N ALA A 19 23.74 -8.82 4.84
CA ALA A 19 23.48 -7.56 4.14
C ALA A 19 22.27 -7.68 3.19
N LYS A 20 22.17 -8.79 2.43
CA LYS A 20 21.00 -9.10 1.61
C LYS A 20 19.74 -9.25 2.45
N HIS A 21 19.78 -9.92 3.61
CA HIS A 21 18.63 -10.09 4.49
C HIS A 21 18.28 -8.82 5.29
N MET A 22 19.26 -7.98 5.64
CA MET A 22 19.04 -6.68 6.27
C MET A 22 18.44 -5.67 5.29
N MET A 23 18.85 -5.67 4.02
CA MET A 23 18.23 -4.89 2.95
C MET A 23 16.80 -5.38 2.62
N LYS A 24 16.48 -6.64 2.93
CA LYS A 24 15.09 -7.16 2.91
C LYS A 24 14.26 -6.67 4.12
N GLY A 25 14.87 -6.09 5.15
CA GLY A 25 14.26 -5.90 6.47
C GLY A 25 13.07 -4.93 6.58
N LYS A 26 12.82 -4.02 5.61
CA LYS A 26 11.66 -3.10 5.66
C LYS A 26 10.58 -3.42 4.62
N ARG A 27 10.97 -3.82 3.41
CA ARG A 27 10.03 -4.11 2.30
C ARG A 27 9.11 -5.30 2.59
N PHE A 28 9.51 -6.24 3.44
CA PHE A 28 8.66 -7.37 3.84
C PHE A 28 7.91 -7.15 5.17
N GLN A 29 8.03 -6.00 5.83
CA GLN A 29 7.27 -5.72 7.05
C GLN A 29 5.80 -5.46 6.77
N LYS A 30 5.49 -4.97 5.57
CA LYS A 30 4.16 -4.53 5.17
C LYS A 30 3.85 -4.97 3.74
N ALA A 31 2.58 -5.26 3.46
CA ALA A 31 2.14 -5.81 2.18
C ALA A 31 2.29 -4.81 1.03
N TYR A 32 2.24 -3.52 1.35
CA TYR A 32 2.36 -2.43 0.38
C TYR A 32 3.47 -1.46 0.77
N ASP A 33 4.07 -0.85 -0.25
CA ASP A 33 5.10 0.17 -0.09
C ASP A 33 4.47 1.57 0.04
N LEU A 34 3.33 1.79 -0.61
CA LEU A 34 2.61 3.06 -0.64
C LEU A 34 1.09 2.86 -0.65
N PHE A 35 0.37 3.63 0.16
CA PHE A 35 -1.07 3.83 0.08
C PHE A 35 -1.37 5.27 -0.32
N ILE A 36 -2.32 5.52 -1.20
CA ILE A 36 -2.74 6.87 -1.60
C ILE A 36 -4.18 7.10 -1.13
N CYS A 37 -4.33 8.02 -0.18
CA CYS A 37 -5.59 8.59 0.28
C CYS A 37 -5.94 9.83 -0.54
N HIS A 38 -7.19 9.94 -0.97
CA HIS A 38 -7.71 11.11 -1.66
C HIS A 38 -9.19 11.30 -1.33
N ASP A 39 -9.73 12.47 -1.62
CA ASP A 39 -11.15 12.76 -1.49
C ASP A 39 -11.96 12.18 -2.68
N ARG A 40 -13.29 12.18 -2.58
CA ARG A 40 -14.16 11.60 -3.63
C ARG A 40 -14.35 12.49 -4.86
N SER A 41 -13.73 13.68 -4.90
CA SER A 41 -13.84 14.55 -6.06
C SER A 41 -13.23 13.90 -7.31
N LYS A 42 -13.70 14.37 -8.47
CA LYS A 42 -13.16 13.93 -9.76
C LYS A 42 -11.70 14.34 -9.89
N GLU A 43 -11.38 15.52 -9.39
CA GLU A 43 -10.05 16.11 -9.36
C GLU A 43 -9.10 15.29 -8.48
N GLY A 44 -9.50 14.97 -7.25
CA GLY A 44 -8.71 14.14 -6.35
C GLY A 44 -8.48 12.74 -6.90
N THR A 45 -9.50 12.14 -7.52
CA THR A 45 -9.37 10.84 -8.19
C THR A 45 -8.43 10.90 -9.39
N SER A 46 -8.54 11.94 -10.23
CA SER A 46 -7.64 12.15 -11.39
C SER A 46 -6.20 12.28 -10.93
N MET A 47 -5.95 13.14 -9.94
CA MET A 47 -4.61 13.37 -9.39
C MET A 47 -4.02 12.09 -8.79
N ALA A 48 -4.82 11.29 -8.08
CA ALA A 48 -4.38 10.02 -7.51
C ALA A 48 -4.00 8.99 -8.60
N LEU A 49 -4.76 8.94 -9.70
CA LEU A 49 -4.46 8.08 -10.84
C LEU A 49 -3.23 8.53 -11.62
N ASP A 50 -3.05 9.84 -11.81
CA ASP A 50 -1.88 10.41 -12.46
C ASP A 50 -0.61 10.17 -11.63
N LEU A 51 -0.71 10.34 -10.30
CA LEU A 51 0.37 10.01 -9.37
C LEU A 51 0.72 8.52 -9.43
N LEU A 52 -0.29 7.65 -9.40
CA LEU A 52 -0.11 6.20 -9.50
C LEU A 52 0.60 5.81 -10.81
N LYS A 53 0.18 6.41 -11.93
CA LYS A 53 0.82 6.21 -13.23
C LYS A 53 2.27 6.69 -13.22
N SER A 54 2.53 7.89 -12.71
CA SER A 54 3.88 8.46 -12.61
C SER A 54 4.81 7.58 -11.78
N ILE A 55 4.35 7.07 -10.64
CA ILE A 55 5.12 6.14 -9.80
C ILE A 55 5.43 4.85 -10.54
N ARG A 56 4.49 4.31 -11.31
CA ARG A 56 4.74 3.08 -12.10
C ARG A 56 5.74 3.33 -13.21
N ASP A 57 5.66 4.48 -13.87
CA ASP A 57 6.52 4.84 -15.00
C ASP A 57 7.97 5.08 -14.55
N HIS A 58 8.18 5.72 -13.39
CA HIS A 58 9.51 6.07 -12.89
C HIS A 58 10.08 5.05 -11.89
N THR A 59 9.22 4.32 -11.18
CA THR A 59 9.59 3.38 -10.11
C THR A 59 8.71 2.12 -10.12
N PRO A 60 8.84 1.24 -11.13
CA PRO A 60 7.90 0.14 -11.38
C PRO A 60 7.85 -0.94 -10.27
N ASN A 61 8.80 -0.93 -9.34
CA ASN A 61 8.89 -1.92 -8.26
C ASN A 61 8.16 -1.52 -6.97
N VAL A 62 7.49 -0.36 -6.93
CA VAL A 62 6.74 0.11 -5.76
C VAL A 62 5.35 -0.51 -5.75
N ARG A 63 5.02 -1.28 -4.70
CA ARG A 63 3.67 -1.83 -4.48
C ARG A 63 2.76 -0.73 -3.94
N THR A 64 2.07 -0.06 -4.85
CA THR A 64 1.14 1.04 -4.57
C THR A 64 -0.29 0.54 -4.48
N MET A 65 -1.05 1.02 -3.50
CA MET A 65 -2.50 0.88 -3.42
C MET A 65 -3.17 2.25 -3.33
N LEU A 66 -4.38 2.32 -3.88
CA LEU A 66 -5.22 3.50 -3.87
C LEU A 66 -6.41 3.24 -2.94
N CYS A 67 -6.84 4.25 -2.19
CA CYS A 67 -8.02 4.15 -1.35
C CYS A 67 -9.23 3.73 -2.21
N ARG A 68 -9.80 2.55 -1.91
CA ARG A 68 -11.05 2.12 -2.52
C ARG A 68 -12.18 2.46 -1.57
N ASN A 69 -13.12 3.27 -2.03
CA ASN A 69 -14.36 3.49 -1.29
C ASN A 69 -15.14 2.18 -1.26
N ALA A 70 -15.16 1.49 -0.12
CA ALA A 70 -15.96 0.27 0.08
C ALA A 70 -17.46 0.50 -0.20
N LEU A 71 -17.94 1.74 -0.05
CA LEU A 71 -19.32 2.13 -0.41
C LEU A 71 -19.59 2.13 -1.92
N ALA A 72 -18.58 2.36 -2.76
CA ALA A 72 -18.73 2.38 -4.21
C ALA A 72 -18.75 0.97 -4.84
N GLU A 73 -18.23 -0.05 -4.15
CA GLU A 73 -18.31 -1.44 -4.61
C GLU A 73 -19.69 -2.05 -4.31
N LYS A 74 -20.33 -1.69 -3.19
CA LYS A 74 -21.72 -2.11 -2.89
C LYS A 74 -22.76 -1.65 -3.92
N GLU A 75 -22.57 -0.49 -4.56
CA GLU A 75 -23.45 0.00 -5.63
C GLU A 75 -23.20 -0.65 -6.99
N LYS A 76 -22.02 -1.24 -7.22
CA LYS A 76 -21.71 -1.94 -8.47
C LYS A 76 -22.12 -3.40 -8.44
N ASP A 77 -22.08 -4.03 -7.28
CA ASP A 77 -22.52 -5.42 -7.11
C ASP A 77 -24.05 -5.56 -7.16
N THR A 78 -24.79 -4.51 -6.79
CA THR A 78 -26.26 -4.48 -6.92
C THR A 78 -26.77 -4.28 -8.35
N LYS A 79 -25.90 -3.96 -9.32
CA LYS A 79 -26.26 -3.82 -10.75
C LYS A 79 -25.72 -4.94 -11.64
N LYS A 80 -25.10 -5.97 -11.06
CA LYS A 80 -24.55 -7.14 -11.77
C LYS A 80 -25.15 -8.47 -11.30
N GLU A 81 -26.38 -8.46 -10.78
CA GLU A 81 -27.19 -9.67 -10.75
C GLU A 81 -27.72 -9.93 -12.16
N ASP A 82 -26.92 -10.66 -12.95
CA ASP A 82 -27.37 -11.67 -13.92
C ASP A 82 -26.21 -12.01 -14.86
N SER A 83 -25.21 -12.72 -14.34
CA SER A 83 -24.38 -13.66 -15.11
C SER A 83 -23.44 -14.42 -14.17
N LYS A 84 -23.79 -15.68 -13.91
CA LYS A 84 -23.04 -16.70 -13.17
C LYS A 84 -21.51 -16.61 -13.38
N LYS A 85 -20.76 -16.56 -12.27
CA LYS A 85 -19.54 -17.37 -12.03
C LYS A 85 -19.12 -17.30 -10.56
N GLU A 86 -19.13 -18.48 -9.97
CA GLU A 86 -18.34 -18.97 -8.82
C GLU A 86 -18.10 -18.02 -7.64
N ALA A 87 -18.83 -18.32 -6.56
CA ALA A 87 -18.67 -17.77 -5.24
C ALA A 87 -17.23 -17.96 -4.72
N ALA A 88 -16.49 -16.86 -4.60
CA ALA A 88 -15.42 -16.76 -3.62
C ALA A 88 -16.07 -16.65 -2.22
N PRO A 89 -15.44 -17.18 -1.16
CA PRO A 89 -16.08 -17.32 0.14
C PRO A 89 -16.46 -15.94 0.71
N GLN A 90 -17.68 -15.84 1.23
CA GLN A 90 -18.05 -14.79 2.17
C GLN A 90 -17.13 -14.95 3.39
N GLU A 91 -16.09 -14.12 3.48
CA GLU A 91 -15.27 -14.02 4.68
C GLU A 91 -16.00 -13.12 5.69
N ASP A 92 -16.16 -13.64 6.91
CA ASP A 92 -16.76 -12.96 8.05
C ASP A 92 -16.16 -11.55 8.26
N PRO A 93 -16.96 -10.50 8.56
CA PRO A 93 -16.50 -9.11 8.59
C PRO A 93 -15.69 -8.74 9.85
N MET A 94 -15.06 -9.71 10.53
CA MET A 94 -14.11 -9.41 11.60
C MET A 94 -12.78 -8.95 11.00
N THR A 95 -12.68 -7.63 10.85
CA THR A 95 -11.42 -6.87 10.92
C THR A 95 -10.31 -7.35 9.97
N VAL A 96 -10.56 -7.28 8.66
CA VAL A 96 -9.46 -7.11 7.71
C VAL A 96 -8.81 -5.75 8.02
N PRO A 97 -7.51 -5.67 8.33
CA PRO A 97 -6.84 -4.40 8.55
C PRO A 97 -7.04 -3.50 7.32
N SER A 98 -7.24 -2.19 7.50
CA SER A 98 -7.24 -1.32 6.32
C SER A 98 -5.92 -1.47 5.58
N LYS A 99 -5.99 -1.44 4.25
CA LYS A 99 -4.79 -1.52 3.38
C LYS A 99 -3.78 -0.40 3.70
N SER A 100 -4.23 0.70 4.31
CA SER A 100 -3.40 1.77 4.90
C SER A 100 -2.51 1.29 6.05
N ALA A 101 -3.03 0.46 6.97
CA ALA A 101 -2.23 -0.12 8.05
C ALA A 101 -1.15 -1.08 7.52
N GLU A 102 -1.45 -1.77 6.41
CA GLU A 102 -0.54 -2.67 5.71
C GLU A 102 0.44 -1.98 4.74
N SER A 103 0.50 -0.64 4.78
CA SER A 103 1.38 0.15 3.90
C SER A 103 2.50 0.82 4.68
N LEU A 104 3.73 0.82 4.13
CA LEU A 104 4.87 1.51 4.76
C LEU A 104 4.71 3.03 4.77
N ASN A 105 4.18 3.57 3.68
CA ASN A 105 3.96 4.99 3.50
C ASN A 105 2.51 5.23 3.09
N VAL A 106 1.93 6.32 3.58
CA VAL A 106 0.59 6.79 3.26
C VAL A 106 0.69 8.21 2.73
N VAL A 107 0.25 8.42 1.49
CA VAL A 107 0.18 9.73 0.85
C VAL A 107 -1.25 10.24 0.94
N VAL A 108 -1.44 11.44 1.47
CA VAL A 108 -2.72 12.14 1.48
C VAL A 108 -2.67 13.24 0.44
N ILE A 109 -3.55 13.17 -0.55
CA ILE A 109 -3.77 14.28 -1.47
C ILE A 109 -4.62 15.33 -0.75
N LEU A 110 -3.99 16.45 -0.41
CA LEU A 110 -4.61 17.54 0.31
C LEU A 110 -5.50 18.35 -0.64
N ARG A 111 -6.81 18.29 -0.40
CA ARG A 111 -7.83 19.05 -1.11
C ARG A 111 -8.82 19.64 -0.09
N PRO A 112 -9.54 20.72 -0.43
CA PRO A 112 -10.61 21.23 0.42
C PRO A 112 -11.60 20.11 0.76
N GLY A 113 -11.87 19.90 2.06
CA GLY A 113 -12.79 18.87 2.54
C GLY A 113 -12.25 17.44 2.54
N VAL A 114 -10.96 17.18 2.22
CA VAL A 114 -10.41 15.80 2.24
C VAL A 114 -10.54 15.14 3.63
N PHE A 115 -10.36 15.92 4.69
CA PHE A 115 -10.48 15.45 6.06
C PHE A 115 -11.94 15.38 6.54
N GLU A 116 -12.92 15.89 5.78
CA GLU A 116 -14.34 15.68 6.11
C GLU A 116 -14.78 14.24 5.77
N ASN A 117 -14.00 13.54 4.92
CA ASN A 117 -14.27 12.15 4.59
C ASN A 117 -13.89 11.21 5.76
N PRO A 118 -14.85 10.53 6.40
CA PRO A 118 -14.57 9.66 7.55
C PRO A 118 -13.70 8.46 7.19
N GLN A 119 -13.70 8.03 5.92
CA GLN A 119 -12.80 6.96 5.48
C GLN A 119 -11.34 7.42 5.49
N VAL A 120 -11.05 8.65 5.06
CA VAL A 120 -9.69 9.20 5.07
C VAL A 120 -9.19 9.36 6.50
N GLN A 121 -10.06 9.85 7.41
CA GLN A 121 -9.73 9.94 8.83
C GLN A 121 -9.41 8.57 9.44
N LYS A 122 -10.21 7.55 9.10
CA LYS A 122 -10.01 6.17 9.54
C LYS A 122 -8.69 5.59 9.01
N ASP A 123 -8.45 5.69 7.71
CA ASP A 123 -7.24 5.19 7.06
C ASP A 123 -5.98 5.84 7.66
N LEU A 124 -6.05 7.14 7.96
CA LEU A 124 -4.95 7.87 8.60
C LEU A 124 -4.71 7.46 10.04
N LYS A 125 -5.77 7.27 10.83
CA LYS A 125 -5.66 6.83 12.21
C LYS A 125 -5.03 5.43 12.26
N GLU A 126 -5.53 4.51 11.45
CA GLU A 126 -5.00 3.14 11.38
C GLU A 126 -3.55 3.10 10.86
N ALA A 127 -3.21 3.93 9.87
CA ALA A 127 -1.83 4.08 9.42
C ALA A 127 -0.90 4.62 10.51
N SER A 128 -1.34 5.63 11.25
CA SER A 128 -0.58 6.21 12.36
C SER A 128 -0.36 5.20 13.49
N GLU A 129 -1.41 4.46 13.87
CA GLU A 129 -1.33 3.40 14.88
C GLU A 129 -0.40 2.27 14.45
N ALA A 130 -0.39 1.95 13.14
CA ALA A 130 0.50 0.96 12.55
C ALA A 130 1.94 1.48 12.28
N GLY A 131 2.27 2.71 12.69
CA GLY A 131 3.60 3.31 12.51
C GLY A 131 3.99 3.58 11.05
N SER A 132 3.01 3.74 10.16
CA SER A 132 3.26 4.11 8.76
C SER A 132 3.72 5.56 8.65
N ASN A 133 4.58 5.86 7.67
CA ASN A 133 4.97 7.24 7.38
C ASN A 133 3.83 7.96 6.65
N VAL A 134 3.39 9.10 7.16
CA VAL A 134 2.36 9.93 6.50
C VAL A 134 3.03 11.06 5.74
N VAL A 135 2.71 11.16 4.45
CA VAL A 135 3.16 12.21 3.53
C VAL A 135 1.94 12.96 3.04
N ILE A 136 1.97 14.30 3.12
CA ILE A 136 0.89 15.15 2.63
C ILE A 136 1.35 15.78 1.32
N LEU A 137 0.52 15.67 0.29
CA LEU A 137 0.76 16.23 -1.04
C LEU A 137 -0.34 17.23 -1.36
N SER A 138 -0.01 18.51 -1.43
CA SER A 138 -0.89 19.55 -1.94
C SER A 138 -0.50 19.91 -3.38
N ASP A 139 -1.43 20.53 -4.10
CA ASP A 139 -1.11 21.29 -5.31
C ASP A 139 -0.31 22.57 -5.00
#